data_AF-A0A2V5S679-F1
#
_entry.id   AF-A0A2V5S679-F1
#
_cell.length_a   1.000
_cell.length_b   1.000
_cell.length_c   1.000
_cell.angle_alpha   90.00
_cell.angle_beta   90.00
_cell.angle_gamma   90.00
#
_symmetry.space_group_name_H-M   'P 1'
#
loop_
_entity.id
_entity.type
_entity.pdbx_description
1 polymer ?
#
loop_
_entity_poly.entity_id
_entity_poly.type
_entity_poly.pdbx_seq_one_letter_code
_entity_poly.pdbx_strand_id
1 'polypeptide(L)' 'YRALKGEVAARGLAKLEARVCTSSCLDQCATGVTVLVEPDHFFYGRVTVADVPEIVDGLVKDQPVKCLLLTAD' A
#
# COMPACT_ATOMS: atom_id res chain seq x y z
N TYR A 1 6.53 -5.04 4.88
CA TYR A 1 6.78 -3.59 5.02
C TYR A 1 8.15 -3.12 4.51
N ARG A 2 9.27 -3.86 4.73
CA ARG A 2 10.61 -3.40 4.30
C ARG A 2 10.74 -3.14 2.79
N ALA A 3 10.20 -4.04 1.95
CA ALA A 3 10.18 -3.87 0.50
C ALA A 3 9.45 -2.57 0.10
N LEU A 4 8.24 -2.35 0.62
CA LEU A 4 7.46 -1.14 0.38
C LEU A 4 8.21 0.13 0.82
N LYS A 5 8.83 0.11 2.00
CA LYS A 5 9.67 1.22 2.48
C LYS A 5 10.87 1.50 1.56
N GLY A 6 11.51 0.44 1.07
CA GLY A 6 12.63 0.54 0.15
C GLY A 6 12.22 1.15 -1.19
N GLU A 7 11.13 0.67 -1.78
CA GLU A 7 10.62 1.17 -3.07
C GLU A 7 10.18 2.63 -3.00
N VAL A 8 9.44 3.03 -1.95
CA VAL A 8 9.05 4.43 -1.70
C VAL A 8 10.28 5.33 -1.57
N ALA A 9 11.35 4.86 -0.91
CA ALA A 9 12.60 5.60 -0.81
C ALA A 9 13.37 5.66 -2.14
N ALA A 10 13.42 4.56 -2.90
CA ALA A 10 14.09 4.48 -4.19
C ALA A 10 13.47 5.44 -5.23
N ARG A 11 12.15 5.65 -5.16
CA ARG A 11 11.44 6.63 -5.99
C ARG A 11 11.49 8.07 -5.47
N GLY A 12 12.20 8.33 -4.37
CA GLY A 12 12.35 9.67 -3.79
C GLY A 12 11.15 10.18 -3.01
N LEU A 13 10.06 9.40 -2.92
CA LEU A 13 8.79 9.79 -2.29
C LEU A 13 8.90 9.91 -0.75
N ALA A 14 9.84 9.16 -0.14
CA ALA A 14 10.00 9.09 1.31
C ALA A 14 10.34 10.41 2.01
N LYS A 15 10.69 11.47 1.27
CA LYS A 15 11.10 12.76 1.84
C LYS A 15 9.91 13.64 2.21
N LEU A 16 8.90 13.72 1.33
CA LEU A 16 7.80 14.68 1.45
C LEU A 16 6.44 14.08 1.07
N GLU A 17 6.41 13.10 0.16
CA GLU A 17 5.16 12.64 -0.47
C GLU A 17 4.50 11.47 0.27
N ALA A 18 5.29 10.49 0.71
CA ALA A 18 4.74 9.26 1.28
C ALA A 18 5.58 8.72 2.45
N ARG A 19 4.91 8.17 3.45
CA ARG A 19 5.54 7.50 4.60
C ARG A 19 4.97 6.11 4.79
N VAL A 20 5.86 5.12 4.80
CA VAL A 20 5.50 3.74 5.16
C VAL A 20 5.54 3.57 6.67
N CYS A 21 4.38 3.29 7.26
CA CYS A 21 4.22 2.98 8.68
C CYS A 21 3.89 1.50 8.88
N THR A 22 4.28 0.95 10.02
CA THR A 22 3.79 -0.35 10.49
C THR A 22 2.62 -0.12 11.43
N SER A 23 1.56 -0.91 11.30
CA SER A 23 0.43 -0.93 12.23
C SER A 23 0.32 -2.29 12.91
N SER A 24 -0.46 -2.33 14.00
CA SER A 24 -1.05 -3.56 14.50
C SER A 24 -2.28 -3.94 13.65
N CYS A 25 -3.20 -4.73 14.22
CA CYS A 25 -4.42 -5.17 13.56
C CYS A 25 -5.25 -3.97 13.04
N LEU A 26 -5.73 -4.09 11.79
CA LEU A 26 -6.65 -3.16 11.15
C LEU A 26 -8.02 -3.82 10.87
N ASP A 27 -8.32 -4.92 11.56
CA ASP A 27 -9.56 -5.72 11.42
C ASP A 27 -9.79 -6.34 10.03
N GLN A 28 -8.73 -6.46 9.23
CA GLN A 28 -8.77 -7.03 7.87
C GLN A 28 -8.07 -8.39 7.78
N CYS A 29 -8.05 -9.16 8.87
CA CYS A 29 -7.31 -10.43 8.95
C CYS A 29 -7.71 -11.43 7.84
N ALA A 30 -8.99 -11.49 7.48
CA ALA A 30 -9.52 -12.43 6.50
C ALA A 30 -9.01 -12.18 5.07
N THR A 31 -8.51 -10.98 4.77
CA THR A 31 -8.02 -10.61 3.44
C THR A 31 -6.50 -10.76 3.30
N GLY A 32 -5.82 -11.24 4.35
CA GLY A 32 -4.38 -11.48 4.36
C GLY A 32 -3.56 -10.21 4.67
N VAL A 33 -2.37 -10.10 4.08
CA VAL A 33 -1.50 -8.93 4.29
C VAL A 33 -2.22 -7.69 3.78
N THR A 34 -2.52 -6.79 4.71
CA THR A 34 -3.29 -5.58 4.47
C THR A 34 -2.38 -4.35 4.44
N VAL A 35 -2.65 -3.43 3.51
CA VAL A 35 -2.04 -2.09 3.46
C VAL A 35 -3.15 -1.06 3.39
N LEU A 36 -3.24 -0.18 4.39
CA LEU A 36 -4.11 0.99 4.36
C LEU A 36 -3.35 2.15 3.71
N VAL A 37 -4.02 2.84 2.77
CA VAL A 37 -3.51 4.06 2.14
C VAL A 37 -4.32 5.25 2.65
N GLU A 38 -3.61 6.27 3.12
CA GLU A 38 -4.16 7.53 3.63
C GLU A 38 -3.51 8.69 2.85
N PRO A 39 -4.24 9.79 2.57
CA PRO A 39 -5.56 10.16 3.09
C PRO A 39 -6.77 9.58 2.33
N ASP A 40 -6.55 8.85 1.23
CA ASP A 40 -7.63 8.37 0.35
C ASP A 40 -8.50 7.26 0.96
N HIS A 41 -8.09 6.75 2.13
CA HIS A 41 -8.83 5.83 2.98
C HIS A 41 -9.35 4.58 2.26
N PHE A 42 -8.43 3.82 1.68
CA PHE A 42 -8.75 2.52 1.10
C PHE A 42 -7.75 1.45 1.52
N PHE A 43 -8.19 0.19 1.47
CA PHE A 43 -7.36 -0.96 1.80
C PHE A 43 -6.96 -1.74 0.55
N TYR A 44 -5.69 -2.12 0.50
CA TYR A 44 -5.25 -3.28 -0.26
C TYR A 44 -5.24 -4.51 0.63
N GLY A 45 -5.74 -5.63 0.11
CA GLY A 45 -5.59 -6.95 0.73
C GLY A 45 -4.85 -7.90 -0.20
N ARG A 46 -4.48 -9.07 0.34
CA ARG A 46 -3.75 -10.14 -0.38
C ARG A 46 -2.40 -9.67 -0.94
N VAL A 47 -1.81 -8.64 -0.35
CA VAL A 47 -0.58 -8.01 -0.87
C VAL A 47 0.60 -8.95 -0.74
N THR A 48 1.36 -9.09 -1.81
CA THR A 48 2.64 -9.81 -1.87
C THR A 48 3.80 -8.85 -2.08
N VAL A 49 5.03 -9.35 -1.99
CA VAL A 49 6.23 -8.54 -2.27
C VAL A 49 6.31 -8.18 -3.76
N ALA A 50 5.76 -9.00 -4.65
CA ALA A 50 5.78 -8.77 -6.10
C ALA A 50 4.91 -7.57 -6.52
N ASP A 51 3.90 -7.23 -5.71
CA ASP A 51 2.96 -6.14 -5.98
C ASP A 51 3.53 -4.76 -5.60
N VAL A 52 4.61 -4.73 -4.80
CA VAL A 52 5.17 -3.48 -4.26
C VAL A 52 5.52 -2.45 -5.34
N PRO A 53 6.18 -2.80 -6.46
CA PRO A 53 6.48 -1.83 -7.50
C PRO A 53 5.22 -1.21 -8.13
N GLU A 54 4.16 -2.01 -8.31
CA GLU A 54 2.90 -1.55 -8.90
C GLU A 54 2.12 -0.67 -7.91
N ILE A 55 2.08 -1.04 -6.62
CA ILE A 55 1.47 -0.23 -5.55
C ILE A 55 2.11 1.16 -5.51
N VAL A 56 3.44 1.24 -5.48
CA VAL A 56 4.14 2.53 -5.41
C VAL A 56 3.97 3.33 -6.71
N ASP A 57 3.92 2.67 -7.87
CA ASP A 57 3.59 3.33 -9.13
C ASP A 57 2.20 3.95 -9.12
N GLY A 58 1.22 3.24 -8.56
CA GLY A 58 -0.13 3.73 -8.35
C GLY A 58 -0.19 4.96 -7.45
N LEU A 59 0.61 5.01 -6.38
CA LEU A 59 0.71 6.20 -5.51
C LEU A 59 1.25 7.42 -6.26
N VAL A 60 2.21 7.25 -7.18
CA VAL A 60 2.76 8.37 -7.98
C VAL A 60 1.75 8.87 -9.01
N LYS A 61 0.95 7.96 -9.58
CA LYS A 61 0.00 8.25 -10.65
C LYS A 61 -1.39 8.61 -10.15
N ASP A 62 -1.63 8.58 -8.84
CA ASP A 62 -2.94 8.71 -8.23
C ASP A 62 -3.95 7.68 -8.77
N GLN A 63 -3.49 6.43 -8.91
CA GLN A 63 -4.24 5.33 -9.54
C GLN A 63 -4.09 4.03 -8.72
N PRO A 64 -5.09 3.67 -7.91
CA PRO A 64 -5.01 2.46 -7.10
C PRO A 64 -4.99 1.16 -7.93
N VAL A 65 -4.29 0.15 -7.41
CA VAL A 65 -4.17 -1.18 -8.03
C VAL A 65 -5.46 -1.97 -7.83
N LYS A 66 -6.33 -1.96 -8.84
CA LYS A 66 -7.71 -2.47 -8.75
C LYS A 66 -7.83 -3.92 -8.29
N CYS A 67 -6.90 -4.81 -8.67
CA CYS A 67 -6.97 -6.22 -8.28
C CYS A 67 -6.69 -6.46 -6.79
N LEU A 68 -6.04 -5.51 -6.11
CA LEU A 68 -5.72 -5.58 -4.69
C LEU A 68 -6.73 -4.83 -3.82
N LEU A 69 -7.49 -3.91 -4.40
CA LEU A 69 -8.48 -3.12 -3.67
C LEU A 69 -9.49 -4.02 -2.96
N LEU A 70 -9.74 -3.72 -1.70
CA LEU A 70 -10.86 -4.26 -0.95
C LEU A 70 -12.05 -3.33 -1.13
N THR A 71 -13.16 -3.88 -1.61
CA THR A 71 -14.45 -3.20 -1.66
C THR A 71 -15.34 -3.77 -0.55
N ALA A 72 -16.18 -2.93 0.04
CA ALA A 72 -17.32 -3.44 0.77
C ALA A 72 -18.26 -4.11 -0.24
N ASP A 73 -18.64 -5.36 0.03
CA ASP A 73 -19.83 -5.95 -0.59
C ASP A 73 -21.10 -5.32 0.00
#